data_AF-A0A3G6ULG3-F1
#
_entry.id   AF-A0A3G6ULG3-F1
#
_cell.length_a   1.000
_cell.length_b   1.000
_cell.length_c   1.000
_cell.angle_alpha   90.00
_cell.angle_beta   90.00
_cell.angle_gamma   90.00
#
_symmetry.space_group_name_H-M   'P 1'
#
loop_
_entity.id
_entity.type
_entity.pdbx_description
1 polymer ?
#
loop_
_entity_poly.entity_id
_entity_poly.type
_entity_poly.pdbx_seq_one_letter_code
_entity_poly.pdbx_strand_id
1 'polypeptide(L)'
;MKFTYTLGTIVLGSILLTGGCSQLEKLDEKLDKKNAELTKKLGGTPVDDEDTPSKTDNQELYARVQDYTGEGFYLPNSGTLTDKLAEKHKKEITKAVKEYFNRSYHTEITVHNLVGARDGISVFVESVGEPHFYTLAIVPVNLSNKEILLDRIQSLEGDVESSIETGLYAMLYKNELQQLDKYLENIQIRFPVTGMRIEAIQKTAANGFAKSEYYISNFDKTLDELGRKYVQDPANTINRIKAGNKPALDPKEINITIQLFMKDSNAEPDQSIFDQIVSEIKGKREFPPGIYNVILNDNKIIKRTGTGQKDNSLETTDGTIILN
;
A
#
# COMPACT_ATOMS: atom_id res chain seq x y z
N MET A 1 -51.41 6.99 23.28
CA MET A 1 -50.56 7.73 22.32
C MET A 1 -49.51 6.74 21.82
N LYS A 2 -49.70 6.19 20.61
CA LYS A 2 -48.83 5.16 20.02
C LYS A 2 -47.82 5.86 19.10
N PHE A 3 -46.52 5.64 19.31
CA PHE A 3 -45.48 6.02 18.37
C PHE A 3 -45.09 4.78 17.55
N THR A 4 -45.43 4.79 16.28
CA THR A 4 -44.94 3.86 15.25
C THR A 4 -43.60 4.38 14.73
N TYR A 5 -42.54 3.60 14.91
CA TYR A 5 -41.28 3.78 14.18
C TYR A 5 -41.35 2.95 12.89
N THR A 6 -41.31 3.62 11.74
CA THR A 6 -41.18 2.96 10.45
C THR A 6 -39.70 2.78 10.15
N LEU A 7 -39.25 1.51 10.14
CA LEU A 7 -37.97 1.09 9.58
C LEU A 7 -37.98 1.39 8.07
N GLY A 8 -37.11 2.29 7.63
CA GLY A 8 -36.80 2.48 6.20
C GLY A 8 -35.68 1.54 5.79
N THR A 9 -36.03 0.35 5.32
CA THR A 9 -35.14 -0.53 4.56
C THR A 9 -34.85 0.12 3.19
N ILE A 10 -33.63 0.61 2.97
CA ILE A 10 -33.17 0.94 1.62
C ILE A 10 -32.65 -0.36 1.00
N VAL A 11 -33.48 -0.92 0.15
CA VAL A 11 -33.14 -1.98 -0.80
C VAL A 11 -32.17 -1.38 -1.82
N LEU A 12 -30.89 -1.78 -1.79
CA LEU A 12 -30.01 -1.64 -2.95
C LEU A 12 -30.44 -2.67 -3.99
N GLY A 13 -31.41 -2.26 -4.82
CA GLY A 13 -31.87 -3.00 -5.98
C GLY A 13 -31.00 -2.67 -7.19
N SER A 14 -30.50 -3.73 -7.81
CA SER A 14 -29.71 -3.80 -9.03
C SER A 14 -30.35 -3.03 -10.20
N ILE A 15 -29.56 -2.19 -10.88
CA ILE A 15 -29.80 -1.85 -12.29
C ILE A 15 -28.44 -1.82 -13.01
N LEU A 16 -28.18 -2.87 -13.78
CA LEU A 16 -27.20 -2.87 -14.85
C LEU A 16 -27.94 -2.63 -16.18
N LEU A 17 -27.33 -1.76 -17.00
CA LEU A 17 -27.40 -1.71 -18.46
C LEU A 17 -28.70 -1.17 -19.10
N THR A 18 -28.67 0.11 -19.49
CA THR A 18 -28.53 0.52 -20.92
C THR A 18 -28.61 2.05 -21.02
N GLY A 19 -27.52 2.69 -21.47
CA GLY A 19 -27.50 4.08 -21.92
C GLY A 19 -27.53 5.16 -20.83
N GLY A 20 -26.36 5.54 -20.28
CA GLY A 20 -26.33 6.64 -19.31
C GLY A 20 -24.96 7.21 -18.90
N CYS A 21 -23.87 7.05 -19.66
CA CYS A 21 -22.60 7.69 -19.32
C CYS A 21 -22.69 9.23 -19.25
N SER A 22 -23.62 9.85 -20.00
CA SER A 22 -23.78 11.31 -20.04
C SER A 22 -24.50 11.93 -18.84
N GLN A 23 -25.14 11.13 -17.98
CA GLN A 23 -25.81 11.62 -16.77
C GLN A 23 -24.85 11.58 -15.56
N LEU A 24 -23.94 10.60 -15.53
CA LEU A 24 -22.88 10.52 -14.52
C LEU A 24 -21.84 11.63 -14.70
N GLU A 25 -21.40 11.92 -15.94
CA GLU A 25 -20.53 13.07 -16.24
C GLU A 25 -21.14 14.41 -15.80
N LYS A 26 -22.45 14.61 -16.01
CA LYS A 26 -23.14 15.84 -15.59
C LYS A 26 -23.33 15.96 -14.08
N LEU A 27 -23.27 14.83 -13.36
CA LEU A 27 -23.34 14.78 -11.91
C LEU A 27 -21.96 15.07 -11.30
N ASP A 28 -20.89 14.52 -11.88
CA ASP A 28 -19.51 14.82 -11.53
C ASP A 28 -19.16 16.29 -11.82
N GLU A 29 -19.48 16.80 -13.01
CA GLU A 29 -19.22 18.21 -13.39
C GLU A 29 -19.96 19.21 -12.47
N LYS A 30 -21.14 18.83 -11.96
CA LYS A 30 -21.89 19.65 -10.97
C LYS A 30 -21.28 19.56 -9.58
N LEU A 31 -20.72 18.42 -9.20
CA LEU A 31 -20.05 18.23 -7.91
C LEU A 31 -18.72 19.00 -7.88
N ASP A 32 -17.97 18.96 -8.98
CA ASP A 32 -16.68 19.63 -9.14
C ASP A 32 -16.84 21.15 -9.11
N LYS A 33 -17.86 21.68 -9.81
CA LYS A 33 -18.19 23.12 -9.74
C LYS A 33 -18.54 23.56 -8.31
N LYS A 34 -19.26 22.72 -7.55
CA LYS A 34 -19.63 23.02 -6.16
C LYS A 34 -18.40 22.98 -5.23
N ASN A 35 -17.47 22.06 -5.46
CA ASN A 35 -16.22 21.94 -4.71
C ASN A 35 -15.25 23.09 -5.04
N ALA A 36 -15.16 23.50 -6.31
CA ALA A 36 -14.37 24.65 -6.74
C ALA A 36 -14.88 25.97 -6.16
N GLU A 37 -16.20 26.18 -6.11
CA GLU A 37 -16.81 27.36 -5.46
C GLU A 37 -16.54 27.40 -3.95
N LEU A 38 -16.57 26.24 -3.28
CA LEU A 38 -16.27 26.14 -1.85
C LEU A 38 -14.79 26.43 -1.56
N THR A 39 -13.90 25.95 -2.44
CA THR A 39 -12.45 26.18 -2.39
C THR A 39 -12.11 27.67 -2.54
N LYS A 40 -12.76 28.34 -3.51
CA LYS A 40 -12.59 29.78 -3.75
C LYS A 40 -13.12 30.64 -2.60
N LYS A 41 -14.24 30.24 -1.95
CA LYS A 41 -14.76 30.90 -0.74
C LYS A 41 -13.86 30.76 0.49
N LEU A 42 -13.02 29.74 0.52
CA LEU A 42 -12.11 29.43 1.63
C LEU A 42 -10.68 29.94 1.41
N GLY A 43 -10.44 30.74 0.36
CA GLY A 43 -9.14 31.34 0.05
C GLY A 43 -8.11 30.34 -0.49
N GLY A 44 -8.56 29.17 -0.97
CA GLY A 44 -7.71 28.23 -1.72
C GLY A 44 -7.82 28.49 -3.21
N THR A 45 -6.74 28.26 -3.94
CA THR A 45 -6.78 28.08 -5.40
C THR A 45 -7.34 26.68 -5.70
N PRO A 46 -8.38 26.57 -6.55
CA PRO A 46 -8.76 25.28 -7.14
C PRO A 46 -7.55 24.70 -7.90
N VAL A 47 -7.36 23.40 -7.81
CA VAL A 47 -6.48 22.67 -8.74
C VAL A 47 -7.40 22.21 -9.85
N ASP A 48 -7.21 22.74 -11.06
CA ASP A 48 -7.95 22.31 -12.24
C ASP A 48 -7.44 20.93 -12.66
N ASP A 49 -8.34 19.96 -12.84
CA ASP A 49 -8.03 18.61 -13.35
C ASP A 49 -7.93 18.56 -14.89
N GLU A 50 -7.90 19.71 -15.56
CA GLU A 50 -7.62 19.83 -16.99
C GLU A 50 -6.18 20.30 -17.23
N ASP A 51 -5.20 19.42 -17.00
CA ASP A 51 -3.90 19.54 -17.65
C ASP A 51 -3.46 18.17 -18.16
N THR A 52 -3.81 17.90 -19.43
CA THR A 52 -3.12 16.87 -20.21
C THR A 52 -1.69 17.37 -20.41
N PRO A 53 -0.63 16.68 -19.94
CA PRO A 53 0.70 17.29 -19.89
C PRO A 53 1.21 17.62 -21.29
N SER A 54 1.43 18.90 -21.56
CA SER A 54 2.32 19.32 -22.64
C SER A 54 3.72 18.77 -22.35
N LYS A 55 4.47 18.41 -23.39
CA LYS A 55 5.78 17.69 -23.37
C LYS A 55 6.94 18.44 -22.67
N THR A 56 6.68 19.36 -21.75
CA THR A 56 7.67 20.25 -21.15
C THR A 56 7.75 20.19 -19.62
N ASP A 57 7.05 19.27 -18.94
CA ASP A 57 6.98 19.24 -17.46
C ASP A 57 7.32 17.90 -16.78
N ASN A 58 8.15 17.07 -17.42
CA ASN A 58 8.49 15.73 -16.92
C ASN A 58 9.30 15.73 -15.59
N GLN A 59 9.90 16.85 -15.18
CA GLN A 59 10.72 16.91 -13.95
C GLN A 59 9.88 17.09 -12.68
N GLU A 60 8.67 17.66 -12.78
CA GLU A 60 7.78 17.80 -11.62
C GLU A 60 7.08 16.48 -11.30
N LEU A 61 6.69 15.70 -12.32
CA LEU A 61 5.95 14.44 -12.14
C LEU A 61 6.79 13.28 -11.62
N TYR A 62 8.04 13.17 -12.07
CA TYR A 62 8.91 12.02 -11.78
C TYR A 62 10.06 12.35 -10.85
N ALA A 63 10.36 11.45 -9.92
CA ALA A 63 11.60 11.45 -9.14
C ALA A 63 12.44 10.22 -9.48
N ARG A 64 13.76 10.33 -9.26
CA ARG A 64 14.63 9.16 -9.31
C ARG A 64 14.32 8.26 -8.11
N VAL A 65 14.29 6.95 -8.32
CA VAL A 65 14.03 5.96 -7.26
C VAL A 65 14.98 6.13 -6.06
N GLN A 66 16.25 6.50 -6.29
CA GLN A 66 17.24 6.69 -5.23
C GLN A 66 17.07 7.99 -4.44
N ASP A 67 16.32 8.95 -4.98
CA ASP A 67 16.12 10.27 -4.38
C ASP A 67 14.71 10.41 -3.78
N TYR A 68 13.75 9.58 -4.22
CA TYR A 68 12.38 9.64 -3.76
C TYR A 68 12.23 9.12 -2.33
N THR A 69 11.81 9.98 -1.40
CA THR A 69 11.56 9.65 0.00
C THR A 69 10.08 9.76 0.39
N GLY A 70 9.16 9.59 -0.56
CA GLY A 70 7.72 9.82 -0.34
C GLY A 70 7.27 11.29 -0.43
N GLU A 71 8.15 12.22 -0.82
CA GLU A 71 7.79 13.64 -0.99
C GLU A 71 6.83 13.82 -2.19
N GLY A 72 5.78 14.61 -2.00
CA GLY A 72 4.77 14.87 -3.04
C GLY A 72 3.78 13.72 -3.24
N PHE A 73 3.87 12.65 -2.44
CA PHE A 73 2.85 11.62 -2.38
C PHE A 73 1.52 12.21 -1.92
N TYR A 74 0.46 11.95 -2.67
CA TYR A 74 -0.89 12.38 -2.32
C TYR A 74 -1.90 11.29 -2.68
N LEU A 75 -3.03 11.26 -1.97
CA LEU A 75 -4.14 10.39 -2.33
C LEU A 75 -5.07 11.14 -3.30
N PRO A 76 -5.52 10.51 -4.40
CA PRO A 76 -6.53 11.10 -5.28
C PRO A 76 -7.75 11.56 -4.49
N ASN A 77 -8.30 12.71 -4.85
CA ASN A 77 -9.42 13.36 -4.14
C ASN A 77 -9.09 13.82 -2.69
N SER A 78 -7.81 13.94 -2.33
CA SER A 78 -7.40 14.58 -1.08
C SER A 78 -7.78 16.06 -1.07
N GLY A 79 -8.39 16.51 0.03
CA GLY A 79 -8.76 17.90 0.19
C GLY A 79 -7.66 18.68 0.89
N THR A 80 -7.33 19.88 0.40
CA THR A 80 -6.39 20.80 1.08
C THR A 80 -6.75 21.07 2.56
N LEU A 81 -8.02 20.89 2.92
CA LEU A 81 -8.49 20.96 4.30
C LEU A 81 -7.99 19.79 5.17
N THR A 82 -8.09 18.54 4.70
CA THR A 82 -7.70 17.37 5.48
C THR A 82 -6.19 17.29 5.65
N ASP A 83 -5.40 17.73 4.66
CA ASP A 83 -3.95 17.90 4.80
C ASP A 83 -3.58 18.91 5.89
N LYS A 84 -4.24 20.08 5.90
CA LYS A 84 -4.02 21.09 6.94
C LYS A 84 -4.39 20.59 8.33
N LEU A 85 -5.46 19.80 8.43
CA LEU A 85 -5.87 19.18 9.70
C LEU A 85 -4.88 18.11 10.14
N ALA A 86 -4.38 17.28 9.22
CA ALA A 86 -3.37 16.26 9.48
C ALA A 86 -2.09 16.88 10.06
N GLU A 87 -1.57 17.94 9.44
CA GLU A 87 -0.36 18.61 9.94
C GLU A 87 -0.60 19.29 11.29
N LYS A 88 -1.71 20.03 11.43
CA LYS A 88 -2.05 20.75 12.66
C LYS A 88 -2.24 19.82 13.87
N HIS A 89 -2.85 18.65 13.66
CA HIS A 89 -3.21 17.71 14.73
C HIS A 89 -2.34 16.44 14.73
N LYS A 90 -1.18 16.47 14.07
CA LYS A 90 -0.29 15.32 13.87
C LYS A 90 0.00 14.54 15.15
N LYS A 91 0.29 15.23 16.26
CA LYS A 91 0.59 14.59 17.55
C LYS A 91 -0.61 13.85 18.15
N GLU A 92 -1.80 14.44 18.08
CA GLU A 92 -3.04 13.86 18.61
C GLU A 92 -3.45 12.64 17.78
N ILE A 93 -3.42 12.77 16.46
CA ILE A 93 -3.68 11.68 15.51
C ILE A 93 -2.70 10.53 15.74
N THR A 94 -1.39 10.81 15.79
CA THR A 94 -0.36 9.79 16.01
C THR A 94 -0.61 9.00 17.28
N LYS A 95 -0.96 9.68 18.38
CA LYS A 95 -1.25 9.03 19.65
C LYS A 95 -2.49 8.13 19.54
N ALA A 96 -3.59 8.64 18.98
CA ALA A 96 -4.83 7.90 18.85
C ALA A 96 -4.69 6.67 17.93
N VAL A 97 -3.93 6.78 16.84
CA VAL A 97 -3.63 5.65 15.94
C VAL A 97 -2.81 4.58 16.65
N LYS A 98 -1.77 4.96 17.41
CA LYS A 98 -1.02 3.99 18.23
C LYS A 98 -1.91 3.25 19.23
N GLU A 99 -2.81 3.97 19.90
CA GLU A 99 -3.77 3.36 20.82
C GLU A 99 -4.75 2.42 20.10
N TYR A 100 -5.20 2.79 18.90
CA TYR A 100 -6.03 1.95 18.06
C TYR A 100 -5.33 0.63 17.68
N PHE A 101 -4.10 0.68 17.16
CA PHE A 101 -3.36 -0.54 16.80
C PHE A 101 -3.07 -1.44 18.00
N ASN A 102 -2.71 -0.85 19.15
CA ASN A 102 -2.47 -1.62 20.36
C ASN A 102 -3.76 -2.28 20.88
N ARG A 103 -4.90 -1.60 20.82
CA ARG A 103 -6.18 -2.14 21.29
C ARG A 103 -6.77 -3.19 20.33
N SER A 104 -6.73 -2.93 19.04
CA SER A 104 -7.40 -3.75 18.03
C SER A 104 -6.55 -4.94 17.59
N TYR A 105 -5.22 -4.77 17.56
CA TYR A 105 -4.29 -5.74 16.97
C TYR A 105 -3.15 -6.13 17.91
N HIS A 106 -3.13 -5.64 19.16
CA HIS A 106 -2.06 -5.90 20.14
C HIS A 106 -0.65 -5.61 19.59
N THR A 107 -0.56 -4.62 18.70
CA THR A 107 0.66 -4.34 17.94
C THR A 107 1.13 -2.92 18.19
N GLU A 108 2.40 -2.79 18.57
CA GLU A 108 3.09 -1.51 18.63
C GLU A 108 3.46 -1.06 17.21
N ILE A 109 3.26 0.23 16.92
CA ILE A 109 3.52 0.80 15.59
C ILE A 109 4.34 2.10 15.65
N THR A 110 5.01 2.39 14.54
CA THR A 110 5.58 3.70 14.21
C THR A 110 4.72 4.36 13.14
N VAL A 111 4.40 5.65 13.31
CA VAL A 111 3.69 6.45 12.30
C VAL A 111 4.72 7.19 11.45
N HIS A 112 4.63 7.02 10.13
CA HIS A 112 5.60 7.58 9.19
C HIS A 112 5.05 8.73 8.36
N ASN A 113 3.76 8.68 8.01
CA ASN A 113 3.13 9.70 7.18
C ASN A 113 1.66 9.90 7.54
N LEU A 114 1.18 11.14 7.38
CA LEU A 114 -0.24 11.48 7.47
C LEU A 114 -0.59 12.22 6.19
N VAL A 115 -1.54 11.68 5.43
CA VAL A 115 -1.94 12.22 4.13
C VAL A 115 -3.43 12.48 4.18
N GLY A 116 -3.86 13.69 3.84
CA GLY A 116 -5.27 13.99 3.69
C GLY A 116 -5.89 13.07 2.64
N ALA A 117 -7.14 12.68 2.88
CA ALA A 117 -7.99 11.99 1.94
C ALA A 117 -9.33 12.75 1.83
N ARG A 118 -10.22 12.31 0.94
CA ARG A 118 -11.51 12.97 0.66
C ARG A 118 -12.30 13.28 1.94
N ASP A 119 -12.49 12.29 2.80
CA ASP A 119 -13.33 12.37 4.00
C ASP A 119 -12.57 11.99 5.29
N GLY A 120 -11.23 12.06 5.25
CA GLY A 120 -10.40 11.60 6.36
C GLY A 120 -8.93 11.88 6.18
N ILE A 121 -8.12 11.28 7.04
CA ILE A 121 -6.66 11.33 7.01
C ILE A 121 -6.17 9.89 7.01
N SER A 122 -5.41 9.51 5.99
CA SER A 122 -4.73 8.23 5.92
C SER A 122 -3.40 8.32 6.67
N VAL A 123 -3.18 7.40 7.59
CA VAL A 123 -2.02 7.37 8.46
C VAL A 123 -1.22 6.11 8.16
N PHE A 124 -0.06 6.28 7.53
CA PHE A 124 0.84 5.19 7.15
C PHE A 124 1.69 4.78 8.34
N VAL A 125 1.69 3.49 8.62
CA VAL A 125 2.31 2.93 9.82
C VAL A 125 3.16 1.70 9.49
N GLU A 126 4.14 1.44 10.35
CA GLU A 126 4.99 0.25 10.34
C GLU A 126 4.88 -0.44 11.70
N SER A 127 4.74 -1.76 11.74
CA SER A 127 4.77 -2.51 12.99
C SER A 127 6.18 -2.54 13.59
N VAL A 128 6.25 -2.48 14.92
CA VAL A 128 7.51 -2.63 15.65
C VAL A 128 7.75 -4.10 15.95
N GLY A 129 8.86 -4.65 15.45
CA GLY A 129 9.25 -6.03 15.71
C GLY A 129 8.56 -7.04 14.78
N GLU A 130 8.23 -8.22 15.32
CA GLU A 130 7.63 -9.33 14.60
C GLU A 130 6.18 -9.55 15.03
N PRO A 131 5.22 -9.75 14.10
CA PRO A 131 5.37 -9.70 12.63
C PRO A 131 5.64 -8.28 12.13
N HIS A 132 6.58 -8.15 11.20
CA HIS A 132 6.93 -6.87 10.54
C HIS A 132 6.01 -6.64 9.34
N PHE A 133 5.40 -5.46 9.24
CA PHE A 133 4.52 -5.08 8.12
C PHE A 133 4.28 -3.57 8.05
N TYR A 134 3.92 -3.10 6.86
CA TYR A 134 3.43 -1.74 6.59
C TYR A 134 1.94 -1.76 6.28
N THR A 135 1.19 -0.81 6.81
CA THR A 135 -0.24 -0.68 6.56
C THR A 135 -0.70 0.76 6.78
N LEU A 136 -2.01 1.01 6.70
CA LEU A 136 -2.59 2.31 7.01
C LEU A 136 -3.80 2.20 7.92
N ALA A 137 -4.07 3.29 8.65
CA ALA A 137 -5.36 3.53 9.29
C ALA A 137 -5.99 4.82 8.74
N ILE A 138 -7.31 4.88 8.78
CA ILE A 138 -8.10 6.03 8.36
C ILE A 138 -8.65 6.71 9.61
N VAL A 139 -8.37 8.00 9.73
CA VAL A 139 -8.97 8.88 10.74
C VAL A 139 -10.04 9.73 10.06
N PRO A 140 -11.33 9.47 10.31
CA PRO A 140 -12.40 10.22 9.66
C PRO A 140 -12.40 11.70 10.06
N VAL A 141 -12.78 12.57 9.11
CA VAL A 141 -12.92 14.00 9.34
C VAL A 141 -14.34 14.43 8.96
N ASN A 142 -15.04 15.08 9.88
CA ASN A 142 -16.27 15.77 9.55
C ASN A 142 -15.94 17.11 8.87
N LEU A 143 -16.06 17.15 7.55
CA LEU A 143 -15.71 18.32 6.75
C LEU A 143 -16.59 19.55 7.04
N SER A 144 -17.82 19.36 7.52
CA SER A 144 -18.76 20.47 7.74
C SER A 144 -18.37 21.34 8.93
N ASN A 145 -17.88 20.72 10.01
CA ASN A 145 -17.43 21.41 11.22
C ASN A 145 -15.90 21.35 11.42
N LYS A 146 -15.16 20.71 10.50
CA LYS A 146 -13.69 20.55 10.51
C LYS A 146 -13.19 19.79 11.73
N GLU A 147 -13.95 18.80 12.18
CA GLU A 147 -13.67 18.00 13.36
C GLU A 147 -13.00 16.66 12.99
N ILE A 148 -11.94 16.30 13.71
CA ILE A 148 -11.26 15.00 13.56
C ILE A 148 -11.91 14.01 14.53
N LEU A 149 -12.41 12.90 14.00
CA LEU A 149 -13.15 11.89 14.75
C LEU A 149 -12.21 10.79 15.27
N LEU A 150 -11.39 11.12 16.28
CA LEU A 150 -10.35 10.22 16.83
C LEU A 150 -10.92 8.95 17.48
N ASP A 151 -12.20 8.94 17.84
CA ASP A 151 -12.92 7.78 18.37
C ASP A 151 -13.41 6.81 17.27
N ARG A 152 -13.32 7.21 15.99
CA ARG A 152 -13.80 6.46 14.83
C ARG A 152 -12.69 6.00 13.90
N ILE A 153 -11.47 5.89 14.42
CA ILE A 153 -10.33 5.36 13.67
C ILE A 153 -10.65 3.92 13.25
N GLN A 154 -10.42 3.63 11.98
CA GLN A 154 -10.68 2.34 11.36
C GLN A 154 -9.65 2.06 10.27
N SER A 155 -9.45 0.79 9.91
CA SER A 155 -8.82 0.40 8.65
C SER A 155 -9.89 0.17 7.58
N LEU A 156 -9.47 0.03 6.32
CA LEU A 156 -10.32 -0.68 5.36
C LEU A 156 -10.42 -2.14 5.79
N GLU A 157 -11.57 -2.75 5.52
CA GLU A 157 -11.85 -4.12 5.92
C GLU A 157 -10.83 -5.09 5.29
N GLY A 158 -10.06 -5.77 6.14
CA GLY A 158 -9.07 -6.77 5.72
C GLY A 158 -7.66 -6.25 5.46
N ASP A 159 -7.44 -4.93 5.34
CA ASP A 159 -6.12 -4.38 4.96
C ASP A 159 -5.06 -4.62 6.04
N VAL A 160 -5.41 -4.39 7.31
CA VAL A 160 -4.48 -4.59 8.43
C VAL A 160 -4.27 -6.08 8.66
N GLU A 161 -5.33 -6.88 8.56
CA GLU A 161 -5.29 -8.33 8.68
C GLU A 161 -4.37 -8.94 7.61
N SER A 162 -4.52 -8.54 6.35
CA SER A 162 -3.66 -8.98 5.24
C SER A 162 -2.20 -8.54 5.43
N SER A 163 -1.99 -7.35 6.00
CA SER A 163 -0.66 -6.86 6.33
C SER A 163 0.02 -7.71 7.43
N ILE A 164 -0.74 -8.08 8.47
CA ILE A 164 -0.29 -9.00 9.52
C ILE A 164 0.03 -10.38 8.95
N GLU A 165 -0.83 -10.91 8.09
CA GLU A 165 -0.68 -12.23 7.44
C GLU A 165 0.65 -12.34 6.69
N THR A 166 0.97 -11.37 5.83
CA THR A 166 2.24 -11.36 5.09
C THR A 166 3.46 -11.19 6.02
N GLY A 167 3.33 -10.44 7.12
CA GLY A 167 4.35 -10.37 8.16
C GLY A 167 4.56 -11.70 8.90
N LEU A 168 3.49 -12.46 9.16
CA LEU A 168 3.55 -13.80 9.76
C LEU A 168 4.18 -14.81 8.80
N TYR A 169 3.88 -14.72 7.51
CA TYR A 169 4.58 -15.48 6.48
C TYR A 169 6.08 -15.21 6.52
N ALA A 170 6.50 -13.94 6.61
CA ALA A 170 7.90 -13.61 6.70
C ALA A 170 8.59 -14.18 7.95
N MET A 171 7.87 -14.29 9.07
CA MET A 171 8.37 -14.97 10.26
C MET A 171 8.53 -16.49 10.04
N LEU A 172 7.54 -17.14 9.41
CA LEU A 172 7.55 -18.58 9.13
C LEU A 172 8.72 -19.00 8.23
N TYR A 173 9.11 -18.13 7.29
CA TYR A 173 10.13 -18.40 6.28
C TYR A 173 11.35 -17.48 6.38
N LYS A 174 11.69 -17.06 7.60
CA LYS A 174 12.75 -16.09 7.86
C LYS A 174 14.10 -16.49 7.25
N ASN A 175 14.45 -17.77 7.33
CA ASN A 175 15.75 -18.26 6.84
C ASN A 175 15.79 -18.32 5.31
N GLU A 176 14.69 -18.69 4.68
CA GLU A 176 14.53 -18.73 3.23
C GLU A 176 14.49 -17.31 2.65
N LEU A 177 13.82 -16.36 3.32
CA LEU A 177 13.86 -14.95 2.94
C LEU A 177 15.27 -14.36 3.04
N GLN A 178 16.09 -14.77 4.02
CA GLN A 178 17.50 -14.38 4.07
C GLN A 178 18.31 -14.89 2.86
N GLN A 179 17.91 -16.00 2.24
CA GLN A 179 18.55 -16.44 0.98
C GLN A 179 18.13 -15.56 -0.19
N LEU A 180 16.85 -15.17 -0.24
CA LEU A 180 16.34 -14.21 -1.23
C LEU A 180 17.04 -12.85 -1.08
N ASP A 181 17.21 -12.36 0.14
CA ASP A 181 17.92 -11.11 0.42
C ASP A 181 19.35 -11.13 -0.14
N LYS A 182 20.12 -12.17 0.21
CA LYS A 182 21.51 -12.34 -0.27
C LYS A 182 21.59 -12.42 -1.79
N TYR A 183 20.61 -13.08 -2.42
CA TYR A 183 20.52 -13.14 -3.86
C TYR A 183 20.29 -11.75 -4.47
N LEU A 184 19.33 -10.99 -3.95
CA LEU A 184 19.02 -9.65 -4.44
C LEU A 184 20.17 -8.65 -4.20
N GLU A 185 20.88 -8.76 -3.08
CA GLU A 185 22.14 -8.04 -2.84
C GLU A 185 23.19 -8.36 -3.92
N ASN A 186 23.35 -9.65 -4.27
CA ASN A 186 24.27 -10.06 -5.33
C ASN A 186 23.85 -9.55 -6.72
N ILE A 187 22.55 -9.52 -7.01
CA ILE A 187 22.00 -8.96 -8.25
C ILE A 187 22.33 -7.46 -8.36
N GLN A 188 22.20 -6.70 -7.28
CA GLN A 188 22.54 -5.26 -7.26
C GLN A 188 24.06 -4.97 -7.39
N ILE A 189 24.92 -5.95 -7.09
CA ILE A 189 26.36 -5.88 -7.33
C ILE A 189 26.69 -6.16 -8.80
N ARG A 190 26.05 -7.18 -9.39
CA ARG A 190 26.31 -7.64 -10.76
C ARG A 190 25.69 -6.75 -11.82
N PHE A 191 24.55 -6.14 -11.50
CA PHE A 191 23.75 -5.37 -12.43
C PHE A 191 23.48 -3.96 -11.92
N PRO A 192 23.34 -2.97 -12.82
CA PRO A 192 23.03 -1.60 -12.45
C PRO A 192 21.53 -1.46 -12.07
N VAL A 193 21.07 -2.22 -11.07
CA VAL A 193 19.71 -2.19 -10.54
C VAL A 193 19.70 -1.87 -9.04
N THR A 194 18.58 -1.38 -8.54
CA THR A 194 18.32 -1.02 -7.14
C THR A 194 16.87 -1.32 -6.77
N GLY A 195 16.58 -1.43 -5.47
CA GLY A 195 15.20 -1.39 -4.97
C GLY A 195 14.74 0.04 -4.63
N MET A 196 13.52 0.13 -4.10
CA MET A 196 12.92 1.35 -3.58
C MET A 196 13.53 1.75 -2.23
N ARG A 197 13.68 3.05 -1.97
CA ARG A 197 14.09 3.53 -0.66
C ARG A 197 13.15 3.08 0.45
N ILE A 198 13.71 2.64 1.57
CA ILE A 198 12.93 2.30 2.77
C ILE A 198 12.11 3.50 3.25
N GLU A 199 12.62 4.73 3.16
CA GLU A 199 11.87 5.92 3.58
C GLU A 199 10.65 6.20 2.67
N ALA A 200 10.70 5.80 1.39
CA ALA A 200 9.54 5.87 0.51
C ALA A 200 8.51 4.81 0.91
N ILE A 201 8.93 3.55 1.07
CA ILE A 201 8.06 2.45 1.51
C ILE A 201 7.35 2.84 2.82
N GLN A 202 8.09 3.31 3.82
CA GLN A 202 7.55 3.74 5.11
C GLN A 202 6.42 4.78 4.98
N LYS A 203 6.50 5.68 3.99
CA LYS A 203 5.57 6.81 3.85
C LYS A 203 4.46 6.59 2.83
N THR A 204 4.59 5.60 1.96
CA THR A 204 3.67 5.41 0.82
C THR A 204 3.14 3.98 0.68
N ALA A 205 3.76 2.99 1.30
CA ALA A 205 3.34 1.59 1.20
C ALA A 205 2.34 1.21 2.28
N ALA A 206 1.33 0.43 1.91
CA ALA A 206 0.31 -0.12 2.80
C ALA A 206 -0.05 -1.57 2.42
N ASN A 207 0.93 -2.33 1.96
CA ASN A 207 0.77 -3.64 1.33
C ASN A 207 1.37 -4.79 2.16
N GLY A 208 1.51 -4.62 3.48
CA GLY A 208 2.01 -5.67 4.36
C GLY A 208 3.53 -5.75 4.41
N PHE A 209 4.08 -6.97 4.37
CA PHE A 209 5.52 -7.19 4.41
C PHE A 209 6.18 -6.68 3.12
N ALA A 210 7.08 -5.70 3.28
CA ALA A 210 7.84 -5.12 2.17
C ALA A 210 9.29 -4.85 2.57
N LYS A 211 10.19 -5.02 1.61
CA LYS A 211 11.57 -4.56 1.62
C LYS A 211 11.82 -3.69 0.39
N SER A 212 13.02 -3.13 0.31
CA SER A 212 13.47 -2.30 -0.82
C SER A 212 13.25 -2.99 -2.17
N GLU A 213 13.55 -4.28 -2.27
CA GLU A 213 13.58 -5.02 -3.54
C GLU A 213 12.35 -5.90 -3.78
N TYR A 214 11.51 -6.14 -2.77
CA TYR A 214 10.36 -7.02 -2.93
C TYR A 214 9.28 -6.80 -1.88
N TYR A 215 8.07 -7.24 -2.18
CA TYR A 215 6.95 -7.30 -1.23
C TYR A 215 6.18 -8.61 -1.39
N ILE A 216 5.35 -8.93 -0.38
CA ILE A 216 4.57 -10.17 -0.33
C ILE A 216 3.08 -9.82 -0.37
N SER A 217 2.29 -10.64 -1.08
CA SER A 217 0.83 -10.57 -1.06
C SER A 217 0.24 -11.95 -0.79
N ASN A 218 -0.85 -11.98 -0.02
CA ASN A 218 -1.49 -13.21 0.44
C ASN A 218 -2.87 -13.40 -0.19
N PHE A 219 -3.16 -14.63 -0.63
CA PHE A 219 -4.47 -15.13 -1.01
C PHE A 219 -4.76 -16.50 -0.35
N ASP A 220 -3.84 -17.01 0.48
CA ASP A 220 -3.92 -18.31 1.13
C ASP A 220 -4.79 -18.25 2.39
N LYS A 221 -5.89 -19.01 2.37
CA LYS A 221 -6.85 -19.07 3.49
C LYS A 221 -6.26 -19.60 4.79
N THR A 222 -5.23 -20.44 4.71
CA THR A 222 -4.56 -20.98 5.90
C THR A 222 -3.73 -19.90 6.58
N LEU A 223 -3.13 -19.00 5.79
CA LEU A 223 -2.47 -17.81 6.30
C LEU A 223 -3.49 -16.84 6.90
N ASP A 224 -4.68 -16.66 6.29
CA ASP A 224 -5.76 -15.86 6.89
C ASP A 224 -6.19 -16.41 8.27
N GLU A 225 -6.28 -17.73 8.40
CA GLU A 225 -6.56 -18.38 9.68
C GLU A 225 -5.47 -18.13 10.72
N LEU A 226 -4.20 -18.10 10.30
CA LEU A 226 -3.08 -17.79 11.17
C LEU A 226 -3.13 -16.32 11.60
N GLY A 227 -3.47 -15.40 10.69
CA GLY A 227 -3.70 -13.98 10.99
C GLY A 227 -4.80 -13.78 12.02
N ARG A 228 -5.96 -14.45 11.86
CA ARG A 228 -7.04 -14.43 12.85
C ARG A 228 -6.61 -14.96 14.22
N LYS A 229 -5.84 -16.05 14.26
CA LYS A 229 -5.28 -16.60 15.52
C LYS A 229 -4.30 -15.63 16.17
N TYR A 230 -3.48 -14.94 15.37
CA TYR A 230 -2.58 -13.91 15.86
C TYR A 230 -3.34 -12.76 16.52
N VAL A 231 -4.38 -12.22 15.88
CA VAL A 231 -5.15 -11.10 16.45
C VAL A 231 -5.81 -11.49 17.78
N GLN A 232 -6.22 -12.76 17.92
CA GLN A 232 -6.81 -13.30 19.16
C GLN A 232 -5.78 -13.55 20.28
N ASP A 233 -4.62 -14.12 19.95
CA ASP A 233 -3.54 -14.41 20.91
C ASP A 233 -2.16 -14.29 20.20
N PRO A 234 -1.59 -13.08 20.14
CA PRO A 234 -0.33 -12.82 19.46
C PRO A 234 0.82 -13.62 20.07
N ALA A 235 0.88 -13.66 21.41
CA ALA A 235 1.98 -14.27 22.14
C ALA A 235 2.04 -15.79 21.89
N ASN A 236 0.89 -16.48 21.95
CA ASN A 236 0.86 -17.91 21.65
C ASN A 236 1.20 -18.17 20.18
N THR A 237 0.63 -17.40 19.25
CA THR A 237 0.87 -17.58 17.81
C THR A 237 2.35 -17.42 17.47
N ILE A 238 3.00 -16.35 17.96
CA ILE A 238 4.44 -16.12 17.79
C ILE A 238 5.26 -17.27 18.40
N ASN A 239 4.94 -17.71 19.61
CA ASN A 239 5.67 -18.79 20.27
C ASN A 239 5.56 -20.12 19.50
N ARG A 240 4.40 -20.41 18.91
CA ARG A 240 4.22 -21.61 18.08
C ARG A 240 5.06 -21.54 16.81
N ILE A 241 5.10 -20.38 16.14
CA ILE A 241 5.95 -20.17 14.96
C ILE A 241 7.42 -20.37 15.33
N LYS A 242 7.89 -19.75 16.43
CA LYS A 242 9.27 -19.88 16.92
C LYS A 242 9.64 -21.31 17.34
N ALA A 243 8.66 -22.11 17.78
CA ALA A 243 8.83 -23.54 18.05
C ALA A 243 8.82 -24.41 16.78
N GLY A 244 8.73 -23.82 15.59
CA GLY A 244 8.75 -24.53 14.29
C GLY A 244 7.38 -25.01 13.80
N ASN A 245 6.28 -24.57 14.41
CA ASN A 245 4.94 -24.91 13.90
C ASN A 245 4.65 -24.12 12.64
N LYS A 246 4.67 -24.81 11.51
CA LYS A 246 4.41 -24.25 10.18
C LYS A 246 3.12 -24.83 9.62
N PRO A 247 2.09 -24.02 9.34
CA PRO A 247 0.89 -24.51 8.66
C PRO A 247 1.22 -24.95 7.23
N ALA A 248 0.38 -25.82 6.68
CA ALA A 248 0.46 -26.21 5.27
C ALA A 248 -0.16 -25.10 4.41
N LEU A 249 0.68 -24.16 3.96
CA LEU A 249 0.28 -23.10 3.04
C LEU A 249 0.28 -23.63 1.60
N ASP A 250 -0.59 -23.08 0.74
CA ASP A 250 -0.49 -23.26 -0.71
C ASP A 250 0.47 -22.22 -1.30
N PRO A 251 1.65 -22.62 -1.82
CA PRO A 251 2.58 -21.68 -2.44
C PRO A 251 2.01 -20.92 -3.63
N LYS A 252 0.93 -21.43 -4.26
CA LYS A 252 0.28 -20.77 -5.40
C LYS A 252 -0.62 -19.60 -5.00
N GLU A 253 -0.88 -19.46 -3.70
CA GLU A 253 -1.71 -18.40 -3.15
C GLU A 253 -0.86 -17.34 -2.42
N ILE A 254 0.47 -17.43 -2.53
CA ILE A 254 1.40 -16.44 -1.97
C ILE A 254 2.22 -15.84 -3.11
N ASN A 255 2.08 -14.53 -3.33
CA ASN A 255 2.87 -13.80 -4.31
C ASN A 255 4.06 -13.13 -3.65
N ILE A 256 5.25 -13.34 -4.20
CA ILE A 256 6.48 -12.65 -3.84
C ILE A 256 6.91 -11.84 -5.06
N THR A 257 6.67 -10.54 -5.00
CA THR A 257 6.94 -9.66 -6.14
C THR A 257 8.26 -8.95 -5.92
N ILE A 258 9.27 -9.34 -6.70
CA ILE A 258 10.55 -8.66 -6.78
C ILE A 258 10.37 -7.45 -7.68
N GLN A 259 10.58 -6.25 -7.13
CA GLN A 259 10.46 -4.99 -7.82
C GLN A 259 11.80 -4.27 -7.81
N LEU A 260 12.40 -4.15 -8.99
CA LEU A 260 13.70 -3.53 -9.19
C LEU A 260 13.59 -2.36 -10.16
N PHE A 261 14.58 -1.48 -10.09
CA PHE A 261 14.69 -0.26 -10.88
C PHE A 261 16.09 -0.16 -11.45
N MET A 262 16.21 0.26 -12.71
CA MET A 262 17.52 0.63 -13.27
C MET A 262 18.15 1.76 -12.44
N LYS A 263 19.46 1.69 -12.16
CA LYS A 263 20.20 2.71 -11.39
C LYS A 263 20.45 3.99 -12.19
N ASP A 264 20.66 3.88 -13.49
CA ASP A 264 20.86 5.03 -14.37
C ASP A 264 19.52 5.70 -14.67
N SER A 265 19.45 7.02 -14.43
CA SER A 265 18.28 7.86 -14.65
C SER A 265 17.69 7.83 -16.05
N ASN A 266 18.52 7.50 -17.06
CA ASN A 266 18.12 7.49 -18.46
C ASN A 266 18.05 6.08 -19.06
N ALA A 267 18.32 5.04 -18.27
CA ALA A 267 18.23 3.67 -18.75
C ALA A 267 16.78 3.18 -18.75
N GLU A 268 16.36 2.66 -19.89
CA GLU A 268 15.18 1.80 -20.00
C GLU A 268 15.44 0.45 -19.28
N PRO A 269 14.38 -0.28 -18.87
CA PRO A 269 14.52 -1.64 -18.36
C PRO A 269 15.30 -2.54 -19.33
N ASP A 270 16.35 -3.17 -18.84
CA ASP A 270 17.21 -4.02 -19.65
C ASP A 270 16.66 -5.46 -19.71
N GLN A 271 16.30 -5.91 -20.91
CA GLN A 271 15.76 -7.25 -21.14
C GLN A 271 16.73 -8.36 -20.75
N SER A 272 18.03 -8.20 -20.98
CA SER A 272 19.02 -9.23 -20.64
C SER A 272 19.16 -9.38 -19.13
N ILE A 273 19.11 -8.29 -18.38
CA ILE A 273 19.13 -8.32 -16.91
C ILE A 273 17.85 -8.98 -16.40
N PHE A 274 16.70 -8.58 -16.94
CA PHE A 274 15.40 -9.14 -16.58
C PHE A 274 15.34 -10.66 -16.83
N ASP A 275 15.68 -11.12 -18.04
CA ASP A 275 15.67 -12.53 -18.42
C ASP A 275 16.61 -13.36 -17.54
N GLN A 276 17.76 -12.80 -17.19
CA GLN A 276 18.72 -13.44 -16.31
C GLN A 276 18.17 -13.63 -14.90
N ILE A 277 17.55 -12.60 -14.31
CA ILE A 277 16.93 -12.69 -12.98
C ILE A 277 15.81 -13.75 -12.99
N VAL A 278 14.93 -13.71 -13.99
CA VAL A 278 13.82 -14.67 -14.14
C VAL A 278 14.36 -16.10 -14.29
N SER A 279 15.41 -16.30 -15.08
CA SER A 279 16.04 -17.61 -15.26
C SER A 279 16.67 -18.14 -13.97
N GLU A 280 17.40 -17.29 -13.25
CA GLU A 280 18.08 -17.66 -12.00
C GLU A 280 17.07 -18.07 -10.92
N ILE A 281 15.94 -17.37 -10.77
CA ILE A 281 14.89 -17.68 -9.78
C ILE A 281 14.28 -19.07 -9.98
N LYS A 282 14.10 -19.54 -11.23
CA LYS A 282 13.52 -20.87 -11.53
C LYS A 282 14.30 -22.03 -10.90
N GLY A 283 15.59 -21.83 -10.61
CA GLY A 283 16.45 -22.83 -9.98
C GLY A 283 16.51 -22.76 -8.44
N LYS A 284 15.91 -21.76 -7.81
CA LYS A 284 16.14 -21.42 -6.39
C LYS A 284 15.18 -22.16 -5.46
N ARG A 285 15.54 -23.38 -5.05
CA ARG A 285 14.74 -24.18 -4.10
C ARG A 285 14.91 -23.74 -2.65
N GLU A 286 15.95 -22.96 -2.37
CA GLU A 286 16.26 -22.40 -1.06
C GLU A 286 15.44 -21.15 -0.69
N PHE A 287 14.65 -20.63 -1.64
CA PHE A 287 13.77 -19.49 -1.47
C PHE A 287 12.42 -19.89 -0.85
N PRO A 288 11.69 -18.96 -0.23
CA PRO A 288 10.41 -19.28 0.39
C PRO A 288 9.36 -19.67 -0.66
N PRO A 289 8.38 -20.54 -0.32
CA PRO A 289 7.40 -21.07 -1.26
C PRO A 289 6.43 -19.98 -1.66
N GLY A 290 6.29 -19.77 -2.96
CA GLY A 290 5.46 -18.71 -3.50
C GLY A 290 5.49 -18.68 -5.02
N ILE A 291 4.64 -17.84 -5.59
CA ILE A 291 4.72 -17.36 -6.96
C ILE A 291 5.65 -16.15 -6.98
N TYR A 292 6.76 -16.27 -7.70
CA TYR A 292 7.72 -15.19 -7.88
C TYR A 292 7.38 -14.40 -9.14
N ASN A 293 7.06 -13.13 -8.93
CA ASN A 293 6.89 -12.16 -10.01
C ASN A 293 8.10 -11.23 -10.01
N VAL A 294 8.60 -10.89 -11.20
CA VAL A 294 9.70 -9.93 -11.36
C VAL A 294 9.18 -8.75 -12.14
N ILE A 295 9.42 -7.54 -11.63
CA ILE A 295 9.14 -6.28 -12.30
C ILE A 295 10.45 -5.50 -12.36
N LEU A 296 10.92 -5.17 -13.56
CA LEU A 296 12.05 -4.28 -13.79
C LEU A 296 11.56 -2.97 -14.41
N ASN A 297 11.76 -1.88 -13.68
CA ASN A 297 11.35 -0.54 -14.05
C ASN A 297 12.56 0.28 -14.51
N ASP A 298 12.33 1.37 -15.25
CA ASP A 298 13.35 2.41 -15.38
C ASP A 298 13.60 3.10 -14.01
N ASN A 299 14.45 4.11 -13.97
CA ASN A 299 14.81 4.78 -12.71
C ASN A 299 13.73 5.70 -12.11
N LYS A 300 12.58 5.88 -12.76
CA LYS A 300 11.60 6.92 -12.42
C LYS A 300 10.44 6.40 -11.59
N ILE A 301 10.14 7.12 -10.51
CA ILE A 301 8.94 6.99 -9.70
C ILE A 301 8.01 8.17 -9.99
N ILE A 302 6.71 7.90 -10.15
CA ILE A 302 5.68 8.94 -10.15
C ILE A 302 5.58 9.49 -8.72
N LYS A 303 6.06 10.72 -8.47
CA LYS A 303 6.15 11.29 -7.11
C LYS A 303 4.82 11.24 -6.36
N ARG A 304 3.78 11.53 -7.14
CA ARG A 304 2.39 11.66 -6.74
C ARG A 304 1.79 10.37 -6.14
N THR A 305 2.13 9.21 -6.70
CA THR A 305 1.58 7.92 -6.28
C THR A 305 2.62 6.99 -5.64
N GLY A 306 3.90 7.35 -5.71
CA GLY A 306 5.00 6.47 -5.31
C GLY A 306 5.19 5.26 -6.23
N THR A 307 4.51 5.22 -7.39
CA THR A 307 4.53 4.06 -8.29
C THR A 307 5.68 4.11 -9.28
N GLY A 308 6.39 2.99 -9.39
CA GLY A 308 7.47 2.78 -10.35
C GLY A 308 7.07 2.14 -11.67
N GLN A 309 6.03 1.30 -11.64
CA GLN A 309 5.53 0.52 -12.77
C GLN A 309 4.75 1.40 -13.75
N LYS A 310 4.99 1.16 -15.03
CA LYS A 310 4.50 1.93 -16.18
C LYS A 310 4.73 1.15 -17.48
N ASP A 311 4.23 1.65 -18.59
CA ASP A 311 4.17 0.95 -19.88
C ASP A 311 5.50 0.37 -20.39
N ASN A 312 6.64 0.98 -20.06
CA ASN A 312 7.97 0.49 -20.46
C ASN A 312 8.55 -0.57 -19.50
N SER A 313 7.88 -0.90 -18.40
CA SER A 313 8.36 -1.87 -17.40
C SER A 313 8.32 -3.28 -17.96
N LEU A 314 9.32 -4.08 -17.61
CA LEU A 314 9.33 -5.51 -17.92
C LEU A 314 8.74 -6.27 -16.74
N GLU A 315 7.77 -7.13 -17.00
CA GLU A 315 7.10 -7.93 -15.99
C GLU A 315 6.96 -9.39 -16.42
N THR A 316 7.04 -10.30 -15.47
CA THR A 316 6.76 -11.71 -15.72
C THR A 316 5.29 -11.91 -16.05
N THR A 317 4.99 -12.49 -17.21
CA THR A 317 3.61 -12.86 -17.59
C THR A 317 3.08 -14.02 -16.77
N ASP A 318 3.92 -15.03 -16.54
CA ASP A 318 3.65 -16.18 -15.66
C ASP A 318 4.70 -16.21 -14.56
N GLY A 319 4.26 -16.06 -13.31
CA GLY A 319 5.16 -16.11 -12.15
C GLY A 319 5.82 -17.50 -11.99
N THR A 320 7.02 -17.51 -11.41
CA THR A 320 7.76 -18.77 -11.15
C THR A 320 7.31 -19.38 -9.82
N ILE A 321 6.76 -20.58 -9.85
CA ILE A 321 6.26 -21.26 -8.64
C ILE A 321 7.41 -22.02 -7.94
N ILE A 322 7.57 -21.77 -6.64
CA ILE A 322 8.49 -22.49 -5.74
C ILE A 322 7.65 -23.21 -4.66
N LEU A 323 7.89 -24.52 -4.44
CA LEU A 323 7.01 -25.43 -3.69
C LEU A 323 7.64 -26.08 -2.43
N ASN A 324 8.78 -25.58 -1.97
CA ASN A 324 9.66 -26.21 -0.95
C ASN A 324 8.95 -26.83 0.28
#